data_AF-A0A2N0KG34-F1
#
_entry.id   AF-A0A2N0KG34-F1
#
_cell.length_a   1.000
_cell.length_b   1.000
_cell.length_c   1.000
_cell.angle_alpha   90.00
_cell.angle_beta   90.00
_cell.angle_gamma   90.00
#
_symmetry.space_group_name_H-M   'P 1'
#
loop_
_entity.id
_entity.type
_entity.pdbx_description
1 polymer ?
#
loop_
_entity_poly.entity_id
_entity_poly.type
_entity_poly.pdbx_seq_one_letter_code
_entity_poly.pdbx_strand_id
1 'polypeptide(L)' 'MPGDNPLNRDAFLYLAAQAGLDTASPHLAELYPYVVSVLSSVRALDDIDVGTNEPDLAFIPSPEAN' A
#
# COMPACT_ATOMS: atom_id res chain seq x y z
N MET A 1 8.69 -14.47 8.68
CA MET A 1 9.16 -14.15 7.31
C MET A 1 9.10 -12.64 7.12
N PRO A 2 9.82 -12.01 6.16
CA PRO A 2 9.62 -10.59 5.88
C PRO A 2 8.19 -10.42 5.34
N GLY A 3 7.28 -9.87 6.15
CA GLY A 3 5.86 -9.73 5.80
C GLY A 3 4.88 -9.95 6.96
N ASP A 4 5.30 -10.61 8.04
CA ASP A 4 4.39 -10.98 9.13
C ASP A 4 3.92 -9.80 9.99
N ASN A 5 4.65 -8.68 10.00
CA ASN A 5 4.29 -7.57 10.88
C ASN A 5 3.06 -6.82 10.35
N PRO A 6 1.92 -6.84 11.08
CA PRO A 6 0.78 -6.02 10.73
C PRO A 6 1.18 -4.53 10.75
N LEU A 7 0.54 -3.74 9.89
CA LEU A 7 0.75 -2.29 9.85
C LEU A 7 0.49 -1.71 11.25
N ASN A 8 1.53 -1.20 11.90
CA ASN A 8 1.37 -0.57 13.20
C ASN A 8 0.74 0.83 13.05
N ARG A 9 0.23 1.36 14.17
CA ARG A 9 -0.53 2.62 14.16
C ARG A 9 0.32 3.82 13.75
N ASP A 10 1.59 3.87 14.13
CA ASP A 10 2.48 4.98 13.81
C ASP A 10 2.78 5.05 12.31
N ALA A 11 3.06 3.90 11.69
CA ALA A 11 3.25 3.77 10.25
C ALA A 11 1.96 4.14 9.48
N PHE A 12 0.80 3.73 9.98
CA PHE A 12 -0.48 4.15 9.41
C PHE A 12 -0.65 5.67 9.44
N LEU A 13 -0.40 6.32 10.58
CA LEU A 13 -0.52 7.78 10.71
C LEU A 13 0.49 8.52 9.82
N TYR A 14 1.72 8.00 9.72
CA TYR A 14 2.72 8.52 8.80
C TYR A 14 2.23 8.48 7.35
N LEU A 15 1.72 7.33 6.90
CA LEU A 15 1.19 7.16 5.54
C LEU A 15 -0.05 8.04 5.30
N ALA A 16 -0.93 8.17 6.29
CA ALA A 16 -2.09 9.05 6.22
C ALA A 16 -1.68 10.51 6.02
N ALA A 17 -0.66 10.98 6.75
CA ALA A 17 -0.11 12.32 6.55
C ALA A 17 0.51 12.50 5.15
N GLN A 18 1.23 11.50 4.63
CA GLN A 18 1.78 11.54 3.28
C GLN A 18 0.69 11.57 2.19
N ALA A 19 -0.47 10.97 2.46
CA ALA A 19 -1.65 11.03 1.60
C ALA A 19 -2.45 12.34 1.75
N GLY A 20 -2.00 13.28 2.60
CA GLY A 20 -2.67 14.56 2.83
C GLY A 20 -3.88 14.49 3.76
N LEU A 21 -4.03 13.40 4.52
CA LEU A 21 -5.11 13.26 5.51
C LEU A 21 -4.74 13.98 6.82
N ASP A 22 -5.74 14.56 7.47
CA ASP A 22 -5.60 15.11 8.82
C ASP A 22 -5.44 13.97 9.83
N THR A 23 -4.26 13.87 10.43
CA THR A 23 -3.94 12.83 11.42
C THR A 23 -4.62 13.03 12.77
N ALA A 24 -5.14 14.22 13.05
CA ALA A 24 -5.91 14.50 14.25
C ALA A 24 -7.40 14.14 14.10
N SER A 25 -7.84 13.79 12.88
CA SER A 25 -9.23 13.43 12.62
C SER A 25 -9.65 12.17 13.39
N PRO A 26 -10.82 12.19 14.08
CA PRO A 26 -11.33 11.02 14.79
C PRO A 26 -11.60 9.83 13.85
N HIS A 27 -11.90 10.11 12.57
CA HIS A 27 -12.16 9.07 11.57
C HIS A 27 -10.94 8.21 11.26
N LEU A 28 -9.72 8.64 11.58
CA LEU A 28 -8.53 7.80 11.42
C LEU A 28 -8.50 6.61 12.39
N ALA A 29 -9.22 6.68 13.51
CA ALA A 29 -9.37 5.53 14.40
C ALA A 29 -10.24 4.44 13.77
N GLU A 30 -11.25 4.82 12.98
CA GLU A 30 -12.14 3.90 12.25
C GLU A 30 -11.48 3.37 10.97
N LEU A 31 -10.70 4.20 10.28
CA LEU A 31 -10.01 3.82 9.05
C LEU A 31 -8.86 2.83 9.31
N TYR A 32 -8.14 2.96 10.43
CA TYR A 32 -7.01 2.10 10.76
C TYR A 32 -7.31 0.59 10.67
N PRO A 33 -8.32 0.03 11.39
CA PRO A 33 -8.62 -1.40 11.31
C PRO A 33 -9.05 -1.84 9.91
N TYR A 34 -9.72 -0.97 9.14
CA TYR A 34 -10.09 -1.26 7.77
C TYR A 34 -8.84 -1.44 6.87
N VAL A 35 -7.89 -0.52 6.96
CA VAL A 35 -6.62 -0.60 6.20
C VAL A 35 -5.82 -1.83 6.60
N VAL A 36 -5.74 -2.16 7.88
CA VAL A 36 -5.07 -3.39 8.36
C VAL A 36 -5.72 -4.63 7.76
N SER A 37 -7.06 -4.69 7.72
CA SER A 37 -7.79 -5.81 7.13
C SER A 37 -7.54 -5.94 5.62
N VAL A 38 -7.56 -4.83 4.88
CA VAL A 38 -7.29 -4.83 3.44
C VAL A 38 -5.87 -5.32 3.16
N LEU A 39 -4.86 -4.77 3.84
CA LEU A 39 -3.47 -5.21 3.64
C LEU A 39 -3.27 -6.68 4.00
N SER A 40 -3.96 -7.16 5.05
CA SER A 40 -3.91 -8.57 5.42
C SER A 40 -4.51 -9.48 4.34
N SER A 41 -5.56 -9.03 3.65
CA SER A 41 -6.18 -9.80 2.56
C SER A 41 -5.27 -9.96 1.33
N VAL A 42 -4.36 -9.01 1.12
CA VAL A 42 -3.44 -8.99 -0.03
C VAL A 42 -2.19 -9.83 0.22
N ARG A 43 -1.90 -10.22 1.47
CA ARG A 43 -0.75 -11.10 1.79
C ARG A 43 -0.78 -12.44 1.07
N ALA A 44 -1.94 -12.90 0.61
CA ALA A 44 -2.05 -14.08 -0.23
C ALA A 44 -1.27 -13.96 -1.56
N LEU A 45 -0.91 -12.73 -1.98
CA LEU A 45 -0.07 -12.50 -3.16
C LEU A 45 1.42 -12.78 -2.90
N ASP A 46 1.88 -12.84 -1.65
CA ASP A 46 3.29 -13.08 -1.31
C ASP A 46 3.77 -14.47 -1.77
N ASP A 47 2.83 -15.41 -1.94
CA ASP A 47 3.09 -16.79 -2.39
C ASP A 47 3.18 -16.93 -3.92
N ILE A 48 2.97 -15.84 -4.68
CA ILE A 48 3.03 -15.86 -6.13
C ILE A 48 4.49 -15.74 -6.58
N ASP A 49 5.00 -16.78 -7.25
CA ASP A 49 6.32 -16.75 -7.87
C ASP A 49 6.32 -15.85 -9.11
N VAL A 50 7.03 -14.73 -9.01
CA VAL A 50 7.23 -13.75 -10.08
C VAL A 50 8.65 -13.76 -10.64
N GLY A 51 9.50 -14.71 -10.23
CA GLY A 51 10.95 -14.68 -10.51
C GLY A 51 11.34 -14.70 -12.00
N THR A 52 10.43 -15.08 -12.89
CA THR A 52 10.66 -15.13 -14.34
C THR A 52 9.80 -14.15 -15.14
N ASN A 53 8.95 -13.37 -14.48
CA ASN A 53 8.00 -12.47 -15.14
C ASN A 53 8.43 -11.02 -14.92
N GLU A 54 8.60 -10.26 -16.01
CA GLU A 54 8.79 -8.81 -15.91
C GLU A 54 7.44 -8.14 -15.60
N PRO A 55 7.40 -7.15 -14.69
CA PRO A 55 6.18 -6.38 -14.46
C PRO A 55 5.83 -5.59 -15.73
N ASP A 56 4.54 -5.54 -16.06
CA ASP A 56 4.08 -4.75 -17.20
C ASP A 56 4.35 -3.26 -16.96
N LEU A 57 5.33 -2.71 -17.69
CA LEU A 57 5.75 -1.31 -17.61
C LEU A 57 4.91 -0.42 -18.55
N ALA A 58 3.60 -0.63 -18.62
CA ALA A 58 2.67 0.11 -19.50
C ALA A 58 2.55 1.64 -19.21
N PHE A 59 3.43 2.22 -18.39
CA PHE A 59 3.43 3.63 -17.99
C PHE A 59 4.62 4.44 -18.54
N ILE A 60 5.10 4.13 -19.75
CA ILE A 60 5.99 5.05 -20.48
C ILE A 60 5.09 5.97 -21.32
N PRO A 61 4.90 7.26 -20.96
CA PRO A 61 4.27 8.19 -21.89
C PRO A 61 5.10 8.22 -23.17
N SER A 62 4.46 7.97 -24.32
CA SER A 62 5.11 8.15 -25.62
C SER A 62 5.80 9.52 -25.65
N PRO A 63 7.08 9.61 -26.04
CA PRO A 63 7.69 10.91 -26.27
C PRO A 63 6.82 11.64 -27.30
N GLU A 64 6.42 12.87 -26.98
CA GLU A 64 5.66 13.73 -27.89
C GLU A 64 6.28 13.65 -29.29
N ALA A 65 5.47 13.26 -30.27
CA ALA A 65 5.89 13.26 -31.66
C ALA A 65 6.22 14.70 -32.05
N ASN A 66 7.52 15.00 -32.21
CA ASN A 66 8.02 16.26 -32.75
C ASN A 66 7.40 16.58 -34.12
#